data_AF-A0A0N1FRT1-F1
#
_entry.id   AF-A0A0N1FRT1-F1
#
_cell.length_a   1.000
_cell.length_b   1.000
_cell.length_c   1.000
_cell.angle_alpha   90.00
_cell.angle_beta   90.00
_cell.angle_gamma   90.00
#
_symmetry.space_group_name_H-M   'P 1'
#
loop_
_entity.id
_entity.type
_entity.pdbx_description
1 polymer ?
#
loop_
_entity_poly.entity_id
_entity_poly.type
_entity_poly.pdbx_seq_one_letter_code
_entity_poly.pdbx_strand_id
1 'polypeptide(L)'
;MLDEAGFFHWAALHAVRWGKGRGQTLFPLIVVLGAAIAAVFANDGAALLLTPIVIAILTQLRLSHTAALAFIIATGFVADTTSLPLVISNLVNIVSANFFGIAFDRYATIMVPVDLVALGATLAVLWLWYRRQVPATYPVAELPAPATAIRDPHVFRAAFPLLALVLAAYFLTAPFHIPVCVVACLAAAILLLVAGYGRVISVRKVLRGAPWQIVIFSLGMYLVVYGLRNAGLTDYLDRTGLARSSRDVHGHHRHRLSSGCSVVHHEQYAECAGRGAGDPAGSRHHAADTRPDDLCQRHRLRPRAEIHAHW
;
A
#
# COMPACT_ATOMS: atom_id res chain seq x y z
N MET A 1 -3.72 -1.05 21.63
CA MET A 1 -2.85 -1.55 22.73
C MET A 1 -1.62 -0.70 22.91
N LEU A 2 -0.83 -0.45 21.85
CA LEU A 2 0.34 0.44 21.90
C LEU A 2 -0.01 1.85 22.41
N ASP A 3 -1.13 2.41 21.94
CA ASP A 3 -1.61 3.71 22.40
C ASP A 3 -2.03 3.71 23.87
N GLU A 4 -2.77 2.70 24.30
CA GLU A 4 -3.15 2.53 25.71
C GLU A 4 -1.94 2.32 26.64
N ALA A 5 -0.84 1.77 26.12
CA ALA A 5 0.44 1.68 26.84
C ALA A 5 1.18 3.03 26.91
N GLY A 6 0.75 4.03 26.13
CA GLY A 6 1.32 5.38 26.10
C GLY A 6 2.40 5.60 25.05
N PHE A 7 2.58 4.66 24.12
CA PHE A 7 3.70 4.67 23.15
C PHE A 7 3.71 5.92 22.27
N PHE A 8 2.57 6.26 21.68
CA PHE A 8 2.53 7.35 20.71
C PHE A 8 2.59 8.72 21.39
N HIS A 9 2.00 8.87 22.57
CA HIS A 9 2.18 10.08 23.37
C HIS A 9 3.64 10.26 23.82
N TRP A 10 4.31 9.17 24.21
CA TRP A 10 5.75 9.15 24.51
C TRP A 10 6.59 9.58 23.30
N ALA A 11 6.28 9.07 22.10
CA ALA A 11 7.00 9.40 20.86
C ALA A 11 6.81 10.88 20.49
N ALA A 12 5.60 11.38 20.67
CA ALA A 12 5.27 12.74 20.33
C ALA A 12 5.88 13.75 21.32
N LEU A 13 5.99 13.43 22.63
CA LEU A 13 6.78 14.23 23.58
C LEU A 13 8.27 14.28 23.22
N HIS A 14 8.84 13.20 22.67
CA HIS A 14 10.20 13.21 22.16
C HIS A 14 10.36 14.12 20.93
N ALA A 15 9.44 14.01 19.96
CA ALA A 15 9.45 14.89 18.79
C ALA A 15 9.38 16.38 19.19
N VAL A 16 8.55 16.71 20.18
CA VAL A 16 8.44 18.08 20.70
C VAL A 16 9.73 18.55 21.37
N ARG A 17 10.42 17.70 22.13
CA ARG A 17 11.69 18.05 22.77
C ARG A 17 12.84 18.18 21.76
N TRP A 18 12.86 17.34 20.72
CA TRP A 18 13.82 17.45 19.61
C TRP A 18 13.64 18.74 18.80
N GLY A 19 12.44 19.30 18.76
CA GLY A 19 12.19 20.61 18.17
C GLY A 19 12.81 21.78 18.95
N LYS A 20 13.38 21.56 20.15
CA LYS A 20 14.17 22.54 20.93
C LYS A 20 13.50 23.92 21.09
N GLY A 21 12.17 23.95 21.13
CA GLY A 21 11.39 25.19 21.32
C GLY A 21 11.25 26.05 20.07
N ARG A 22 11.65 25.58 18.89
CA ARG A 22 11.51 26.29 17.60
C ARG A 22 10.41 25.65 16.76
N GLY A 23 9.33 26.37 16.46
CA GLY A 23 8.20 25.79 15.73
C GLY A 23 8.58 25.34 14.32
N GLN A 24 9.53 26.03 13.69
CA GLN A 24 10.08 25.70 12.37
C GLN A 24 10.75 24.31 12.35
N THR A 25 11.30 23.82 13.46
CA THR A 25 11.80 22.43 13.55
C THR A 25 10.74 21.46 14.05
N LEU A 26 9.79 21.93 14.86
CA LEU A 26 8.67 21.12 15.37
C LEU A 26 7.75 20.64 14.24
N PHE A 27 7.40 21.52 13.32
CA PHE A 27 6.47 21.21 12.22
C PHE A 27 6.92 19.98 11.40
N PRO A 28 8.13 19.95 10.80
CA PRO A 28 8.57 18.77 10.06
C PRO A 28 8.71 17.53 10.96
N LEU A 29 9.10 17.68 12.23
CA LEU A 29 9.21 16.55 13.16
C LEU A 29 7.85 15.88 13.42
N ILE A 30 6.79 16.66 13.64
CA ILE A 30 5.44 16.14 13.83
C ILE A 30 4.90 15.52 12.55
N VAL A 31 5.17 16.12 11.39
CA VAL A 31 4.79 15.55 10.08
C VAL A 31 5.50 14.22 9.82
N VAL A 32 6.81 14.13 10.08
CA VAL A 32 7.59 12.89 9.93
C VAL A 32 7.16 11.83 10.95
N LEU A 33 6.81 12.22 12.18
CA LEU A 33 6.22 11.29 13.15
C LEU A 33 4.87 10.74 12.64
N GLY A 34 4.02 11.61 12.10
CA GLY A 34 2.78 11.22 11.44
C GLY A 34 3.02 10.24 10.30
N ALA A 35 4.03 10.53 9.48
CA ALA A 35 4.42 9.68 8.37
C ALA A 35 4.87 8.29 8.82
N ALA A 36 5.72 8.22 9.84
CA ALA A 36 6.21 6.96 10.37
C ALA A 36 5.09 6.10 10.98
N ILE A 37 4.11 6.73 11.63
CA ILE A 37 2.93 6.03 12.15
C ILE A 37 2.08 5.51 10.98
N ALA A 38 1.76 6.34 9.98
CA ALA A 38 0.96 5.92 8.83
C ALA A 38 1.66 4.90 7.92
N ALA A 39 2.98 4.89 7.86
CA ALA A 39 3.74 3.93 7.09
C ALA A 39 3.63 2.50 7.64
N VAL A 40 3.47 2.34 8.95
CA VAL A 40 3.48 1.02 9.62
C VAL A 40 2.08 0.59 10.08
N PHE A 41 1.21 1.54 10.42
CA PHE A 41 -0.16 1.28 10.85
C PHE A 41 -1.15 1.55 9.70
N ALA A 42 -2.32 0.92 9.76
CA ALA A 42 -3.39 1.23 8.82
C ALA A 42 -3.74 2.73 8.86
N ASN A 43 -4.00 3.35 7.70
CA ASN A 43 -4.31 4.78 7.55
C ASN A 43 -5.40 5.25 8.52
N ASP A 44 -6.51 4.52 8.59
CA ASP A 44 -7.61 4.80 9.53
C ASP A 44 -7.14 4.72 11.00
N GLY A 45 -6.30 3.73 11.31
CA GLY A 45 -5.68 3.58 12.63
C GLY A 45 -4.75 4.76 12.94
N ALA A 46 -3.93 5.18 11.98
CA ALA A 46 -3.06 6.32 12.10
C ALA A 46 -3.87 7.61 12.32
N ALA A 47 -4.97 7.83 11.60
CA ALA A 47 -5.84 8.98 11.79
C ALA A 47 -6.49 9.01 13.19
N LEU A 48 -7.01 7.86 13.66
CA LEU A 48 -7.60 7.71 15.00
C LEU A 48 -6.59 7.94 16.12
N LEU A 49 -5.32 7.61 15.89
CA LEU A 49 -4.23 7.80 16.84
C LEU A 49 -3.67 9.23 16.80
N LEU A 50 -3.29 9.69 15.62
CA LEU A 50 -2.60 10.98 15.42
C LEU A 50 -3.47 12.14 15.86
N THR A 51 -4.77 12.12 15.56
CA THR A 51 -5.67 13.23 15.90
C THR A 51 -5.66 13.58 17.39
N PRO A 52 -6.00 12.66 18.33
CA PRO A 52 -5.99 12.98 19.75
C PRO A 52 -4.59 13.31 20.28
N ILE A 53 -3.54 12.67 19.74
CA ILE A 53 -2.15 12.92 20.17
C ILE A 53 -1.69 14.32 19.80
N VAL A 54 -1.91 14.69 18.53
CA VAL A 54 -1.54 16.00 17.98
C VAL A 54 -2.32 17.07 18.71
N ILE A 55 -3.65 16.92 18.86
CA ILE A 55 -4.46 17.86 19.64
C ILE A 55 -3.93 18.00 21.07
N ALA A 56 -3.71 16.90 21.80
CA ALA A 56 -3.22 16.94 23.17
C ALA A 56 -1.90 17.72 23.30
N ILE A 57 -0.98 17.54 22.35
CA ILE A 57 0.30 18.24 22.34
C ILE A 57 0.15 19.71 21.97
N LEU A 58 -0.64 20.02 20.95
CA LEU A 58 -0.88 21.41 20.52
C LEU A 58 -1.55 22.22 21.64
N THR A 59 -2.47 21.60 22.38
CA THR A 59 -3.10 22.20 23.57
C THR A 59 -2.08 22.42 24.70
N GLN A 60 -1.21 21.43 24.98
CA GLN A 60 -0.15 21.59 25.99
C GLN A 60 0.86 22.69 25.61
N LEU A 61 1.18 22.81 24.33
CA LEU A 61 2.06 23.84 23.79
C LEU A 61 1.41 25.23 23.73
N ARG A 62 0.10 25.33 23.98
CA ARG A 62 -0.70 26.57 23.92
C ARG A 62 -0.54 27.30 22.58
N LEU A 63 -0.49 26.55 21.48
CA LEU A 63 -0.37 27.15 20.15
C LEU A 63 -1.63 27.93 19.77
N SER A 64 -1.50 28.94 18.91
CA SER A 64 -2.66 29.64 18.35
C SER A 64 -3.56 28.68 17.57
N HIS A 65 -4.85 29.00 17.48
CA HIS A 65 -5.81 28.20 16.71
C HIS A 65 -5.38 28.00 15.25
N THR A 66 -4.82 29.03 14.63
CA THR A 66 -4.29 28.98 13.26
C THR A 66 -3.12 28.00 13.13
N ALA A 67 -2.17 28.03 14.06
CA ALA A 67 -1.06 27.09 14.09
C ALA A 67 -1.55 25.66 14.34
N ALA A 68 -2.45 25.47 15.31
CA ALA A 68 -2.99 24.14 15.63
C ALA A 68 -3.68 23.51 14.41
N LEU A 69 -4.49 24.28 13.67
CA LEU A 69 -5.09 23.82 12.42
C LEU A 69 -4.04 23.44 11.38
N ALA A 70 -2.97 24.22 11.22
CA ALA A 70 -1.89 23.89 10.31
C ALA A 70 -1.25 22.53 10.63
N PHE A 71 -0.98 22.24 11.91
CA PHE A 71 -0.43 20.96 12.34
C PHE A 71 -1.41 19.80 12.09
N ILE A 72 -2.69 19.97 12.46
CA ILE A 72 -3.72 18.93 12.28
C ILE A 72 -3.89 18.59 10.80
N ILE A 73 -4.03 19.61 9.94
CA ILE A 73 -4.17 19.44 8.49
C ILE A 73 -2.92 18.77 7.92
N ALA A 74 -1.72 19.23 8.30
CA ALA A 74 -0.48 18.63 7.84
C ALA A 74 -0.36 17.15 8.23
N THR A 75 -0.75 16.79 9.46
CA THR A 75 -0.76 15.39 9.90
C THR A 75 -1.81 14.54 9.19
N GLY A 76 -2.94 15.13 8.79
CA GLY A 76 -3.94 14.43 7.97
C GLY A 76 -3.43 14.13 6.56
N PHE A 77 -2.89 15.15 5.87
CA PHE A 77 -2.34 14.98 4.52
C PHE A 77 -1.16 14.02 4.48
N VAL A 78 -0.26 14.10 5.46
CA VAL A 78 0.89 13.18 5.51
C VAL A 78 0.43 11.77 5.82
N ALA A 79 -0.53 11.56 6.72
CA ALA A 79 -1.03 10.22 7.04
C ALA A 79 -1.64 9.53 5.81
N ASP A 80 -2.40 10.27 5.00
CA ASP A 80 -2.93 9.75 3.75
C ASP A 80 -1.81 9.45 2.74
N THR A 81 -0.94 10.44 2.50
CA THR A 81 0.18 10.34 1.56
C THR A 81 1.10 9.17 1.88
N THR A 82 1.43 8.95 3.16
CA THR A 82 2.46 7.99 3.55
C THR A 82 1.93 6.67 4.08
N SER A 83 0.66 6.37 3.78
CA SER A 83 0.07 5.05 3.98
C SER A 83 0.34 4.09 2.82
N LEU A 84 1.30 4.42 1.95
CA LEU A 84 1.69 3.68 0.74
C LEU A 84 2.71 2.54 0.92
N PRO A 85 3.69 2.59 1.85
CA PRO A 85 4.88 1.75 1.72
C PRO A 85 4.62 0.27 1.96
N LEU A 86 3.65 -0.09 2.79
CA LEU A 86 3.32 -1.49 3.09
C LEU A 86 1.88 -1.80 2.67
N VAL A 87 1.65 -3.06 2.27
CA VAL A 87 0.32 -3.56 1.92
C VAL A 87 -0.66 -3.36 3.07
N ILE A 88 -0.21 -3.52 4.32
CA ILE A 88 -1.04 -3.40 5.52
C ILE A 88 -1.40 -1.96 5.91
N SER A 89 -0.72 -0.97 5.33
CA SER A 89 -0.84 0.43 5.74
C SER A 89 -2.11 1.09 5.22
N ASN A 90 -2.80 0.50 4.24
CA ASN A 90 -4.07 1.00 3.75
C ASN A 90 -4.93 -0.15 3.20
N LEU A 91 -6.24 -0.11 3.45
CA LEU A 91 -7.18 -1.10 2.91
C LEU A 91 -7.11 -1.17 1.37
N VAL A 92 -6.97 -0.02 0.71
CA VAL A 92 -6.88 0.04 -0.76
C VAL A 92 -5.65 -0.72 -1.26
N ASN A 93 -4.53 -0.67 -0.51
CA ASN A 93 -3.33 -1.42 -0.84
C ASN A 93 -3.56 -2.93 -0.70
N ILE A 94 -4.22 -3.37 0.38
CA ILE A 94 -4.58 -4.79 0.60
C ILE A 94 -5.44 -5.31 -0.55
N VAL A 95 -6.51 -4.58 -0.90
CA VAL A 95 -7.43 -4.99 -1.97
C VAL A 95 -6.71 -5.06 -3.31
N SER A 96 -5.88 -4.06 -3.62
CA SER A 96 -5.13 -4.00 -4.88
C SER A 96 -4.07 -5.10 -4.97
N ALA A 97 -3.27 -5.30 -3.92
CA ALA A 97 -2.25 -6.33 -3.88
C ALA A 97 -2.86 -7.73 -4.02
N ASN A 98 -3.98 -8.00 -3.34
CA ASN A 98 -4.69 -9.28 -3.45
C ASN A 98 -5.29 -9.48 -4.84
N PHE A 99 -5.87 -8.45 -5.45
CA PHE A 99 -6.45 -8.53 -6.80
C PHE A 99 -5.39 -8.85 -7.85
N PHE A 100 -4.21 -8.23 -7.76
CA PHE A 100 -3.10 -8.44 -8.71
C PHE A 100 -2.14 -9.56 -8.29
N GLY A 101 -2.36 -10.24 -7.16
CA GLY A 101 -1.48 -11.28 -6.64
C GLY A 101 -0.06 -10.79 -6.34
N ILE A 102 0.10 -9.54 -5.86
CA ILE A 102 1.41 -8.95 -5.58
C ILE A 102 1.86 -9.37 -4.18
N ALA A 103 3.01 -10.04 -4.11
CA ALA A 103 3.65 -10.41 -2.85
C ALA A 103 4.11 -9.18 -2.05
N PHE A 104 4.11 -9.30 -0.72
CA PHE A 104 4.39 -8.19 0.21
C PHE A 104 5.78 -7.55 0.01
N ASP A 105 6.80 -8.37 -0.20
CA ASP A 105 8.19 -7.97 -0.43
C ASP A 105 8.35 -7.14 -1.71
N ARG A 106 7.75 -7.61 -2.82
CA ARG A 106 7.76 -6.90 -4.11
C ARG A 106 7.01 -5.58 -4.01
N TYR A 107 5.85 -5.57 -3.34
CA TYR A 107 5.09 -4.36 -3.10
C TYR A 107 5.92 -3.33 -2.33
N ALA A 108 6.49 -3.73 -1.19
CA ALA A 108 7.26 -2.84 -0.33
C ALA A 108 8.52 -2.31 -1.01
N THR A 109 9.23 -3.14 -1.79
CA THR A 109 10.45 -2.72 -2.49
C THR A 109 10.20 -1.59 -3.49
N ILE A 110 9.01 -1.56 -4.10
CA ILE A 110 8.62 -0.50 -5.05
C ILE A 110 8.01 0.69 -4.32
N MET A 111 7.12 0.43 -3.35
CA MET A 111 6.32 1.49 -2.72
C MET A 111 7.08 2.25 -1.64
N VAL A 112 8.09 1.67 -1.00
CA VAL A 112 8.92 2.39 -0.01
C VAL A 112 9.68 3.56 -0.66
N PRO A 113 10.39 3.41 -1.81
CA PRO A 113 10.97 4.56 -2.51
C PRO A 113 9.94 5.60 -2.95
N VAL A 114 8.78 5.16 -3.44
CA VAL A 114 7.68 6.06 -3.85
C VAL A 114 7.16 6.86 -2.67
N ASP A 115 6.99 6.21 -1.52
CA ASP A 115 6.58 6.82 -0.27
C ASP A 115 7.56 7.90 0.20
N LEU A 116 8.87 7.65 0.13
CA LEU A 116 9.88 8.65 0.50
C LEU A 116 9.82 9.89 -0.39
N VAL A 117 9.61 9.71 -1.69
CA VAL A 117 9.42 10.82 -2.64
C VAL A 117 8.12 11.57 -2.35
N ALA A 118 7.03 10.85 -2.10
CA ALA A 118 5.73 11.41 -1.78
C ALA A 118 5.76 12.19 -0.45
N LEU A 119 6.38 11.65 0.60
CA LEU A 119 6.64 12.32 1.86
C LEU A 119 7.45 13.61 1.65
N GLY A 120 8.52 13.55 0.86
CA GLY A 120 9.32 14.73 0.52
C GLY A 120 8.50 15.83 -0.17
N ALA A 121 7.69 15.45 -1.16
CA ALA A 121 6.83 16.37 -1.89
C ALA A 121 5.74 16.97 -0.98
N THR A 122 5.03 16.14 -0.21
CA THR A 122 3.99 16.57 0.73
C THR A 122 4.57 17.46 1.81
N LEU A 123 5.71 17.11 2.38
CA LEU A 123 6.40 17.95 3.37
C LEU A 123 6.82 19.28 2.75
N ALA A 124 7.33 19.30 1.52
CA ALA A 124 7.70 20.55 0.83
C ALA A 124 6.50 21.47 0.61
N VAL A 125 5.38 20.94 0.11
CA VAL A 125 4.15 21.72 -0.11
C VAL A 125 3.58 22.24 1.20
N LEU A 126 3.44 21.37 2.21
CA LEU A 126 2.93 21.75 3.53
C LEU A 126 3.84 22.77 4.21
N TRP A 127 5.15 22.61 4.09
CA TRP A 127 6.11 23.57 4.61
C TRP A 127 5.97 24.93 3.93
N LEU A 128 5.95 24.98 2.60
CA LEU A 128 5.81 26.24 1.86
C LEU A 128 4.51 26.98 2.20
N TRP A 129 3.42 26.24 2.38
CA TRP A 129 2.11 26.81 2.69
C TRP A 129 1.97 27.26 4.16
N TYR A 130 2.39 26.42 5.10
CA TYR A 130 2.14 26.63 6.53
C TYR A 130 3.31 27.23 7.31
N ARG A 131 4.53 27.35 6.75
CA ARG A 131 5.72 27.92 7.46
C ARG A 131 5.49 29.28 8.09
N ARG A 132 4.59 30.10 7.54
CA ARG A 132 4.25 31.43 8.08
C ARG A 132 3.24 31.38 9.24
N GLN A 133 2.46 30.30 9.33
CA GLN A 133 1.46 30.08 10.38
C GLN A 133 2.06 29.37 11.60
N VAL A 134 3.20 28.70 11.42
CA VAL A 134 3.92 28.03 12.49
C VAL A 134 4.62 29.07 13.40
N PRO A 135 4.40 29.01 14.73
CA PRO A 135 4.99 29.97 15.65
C PRO A 135 6.51 29.87 15.66
N ALA A 136 7.19 31.01 15.87
CA ALA A 136 8.65 31.04 15.92
C ALA A 136 9.19 30.18 17.08
N THR A 137 8.55 30.29 18.25
CA THR A 137 8.94 29.59 19.48
C THR A 137 7.74 29.02 20.22
N TYR A 138 7.97 27.97 21.01
CA TYR A 138 6.96 27.37 21.90
C TYR A 138 7.59 26.95 23.24
N PRO A 139 6.80 26.89 24.33
CA PRO A 139 7.31 26.53 25.65
C PRO A 139 7.62 25.03 25.74
N VAL A 140 8.89 24.68 25.96
CA VAL A 140 9.34 23.28 26.16
C VAL A 140 9.41 22.91 27.64
N ALA A 141 9.69 23.89 28.50
CA ALA A 141 10.02 23.66 29.91
C ALA A 141 8.82 23.16 30.75
N GLU A 142 7.60 23.48 30.33
CA GLU A 142 6.36 23.09 31.03
C GLU A 142 5.86 21.69 30.63
N LEU A 143 6.53 21.01 29.69
CA LEU A 143 6.07 19.71 29.21
C LEU A 143 6.42 18.57 30.18
N PRO A 144 5.49 17.62 30.39
CA PRO A 144 5.76 16.43 31.19
C PRO A 144 6.97 15.66 30.64
N ALA A 145 7.67 14.94 31.53
CA ALA A 145 8.77 14.09 31.13
C ALA A 145 8.23 12.94 30.26
N PRO A 146 8.91 12.53 29.16
CA PRO A 146 8.37 11.47 28.30
C PRO A 146 8.08 10.17 29.03
N ALA A 147 8.84 9.86 30.09
CA ALA A 147 8.63 8.69 30.94
C ALA A 147 7.24 8.67 31.60
N THR A 148 6.62 9.82 31.89
CA THR A 148 5.29 9.87 32.51
C THR A 148 4.17 9.49 31.55
N ALA A 149 4.44 9.43 30.24
CA ALA A 149 3.47 8.96 29.25
C ALA A 149 3.29 7.44 29.28
N ILE A 150 4.26 6.69 29.80
CA ILE A 150 4.24 5.23 29.80
C ILE A 150 3.27 4.74 30.89
N ARG A 151 2.16 4.13 30.48
CA ARG A 151 1.15 3.59 31.39
C ARG A 151 1.39 2.13 31.75
N ASP A 152 1.85 1.34 30.78
CA ASP A 152 2.17 -0.08 30.95
C ASP A 152 3.59 -0.37 30.45
N PRO A 153 4.59 -0.46 31.34
CA PRO A 153 5.98 -0.72 30.97
C PRO A 153 6.20 -2.07 30.28
N HIS A 154 5.40 -3.09 30.60
CA HIS A 154 5.54 -4.43 30.01
C HIS A 154 5.11 -4.41 28.54
N VAL A 155 3.94 -3.85 28.27
CA VAL A 155 3.43 -3.71 26.90
C VAL A 155 4.28 -2.73 26.09
N PHE A 156 4.76 -1.64 26.71
CA PHE A 156 5.66 -0.68 26.05
C PHE A 156 6.99 -1.31 25.63
N ARG A 157 7.61 -2.14 26.48
CA ARG A 157 8.86 -2.84 26.13
C ARG A 157 8.64 -3.98 25.13
N ALA A 158 7.51 -4.68 25.22
CA ALA A 158 7.15 -5.74 24.29
C ALA A 158 6.77 -5.20 22.90
N ALA A 159 6.31 -3.95 22.81
CA ALA A 159 5.91 -3.30 21.57
C ALA A 159 6.98 -3.30 20.48
N PHE A 160 8.20 -2.86 20.81
CA PHE A 160 9.30 -2.75 19.86
C PHE A 160 9.73 -4.09 19.25
N PRO A 161 10.06 -5.13 20.06
CA PRO A 161 10.44 -6.43 19.50
C PRO A 161 9.27 -7.09 18.79
N LEU A 162 8.03 -6.92 19.26
CA LEU A 162 6.86 -7.46 18.55
C LEU A 162 6.65 -6.78 17.21
N LEU A 163 6.75 -5.45 17.13
CA LEU A 163 6.58 -4.71 15.88
C LEU A 163 7.67 -5.10 14.86
N ALA A 164 8.92 -5.20 15.32
CA ALA A 164 10.04 -5.66 14.49
C ALA A 164 9.83 -7.11 14.03
N LEU A 165 9.40 -7.99 14.93
CA LEU A 165 9.10 -9.39 14.62
C LEU A 165 7.99 -9.53 13.59
N VAL A 166 6.91 -8.74 13.71
CA VAL A 166 5.79 -8.75 12.77
C VAL A 166 6.22 -8.26 11.39
N LEU A 167 6.98 -7.16 11.35
CA LEU A 167 7.50 -6.63 10.09
C LEU A 167 8.44 -7.64 9.42
N ALA A 168 9.38 -8.21 10.17
CA ALA A 168 10.26 -9.27 9.69
C ALA A 168 9.47 -10.50 9.22
N ALA A 169 8.45 -10.92 9.98
CA ALA A 169 7.59 -12.03 9.61
C ALA A 169 6.91 -11.78 8.26
N TYR A 170 6.40 -10.58 7.97
CA TYR A 170 5.82 -10.29 6.65
C TYR A 170 6.81 -10.47 5.50
N PHE A 171 8.06 -9.99 5.64
CA PHE A 171 9.09 -10.20 4.63
C PHE A 171 9.51 -11.67 4.50
N LEU A 172 9.70 -12.37 5.63
CA LEU A 172 10.12 -13.77 5.65
C LEU A 172 9.04 -14.72 5.12
N THR A 173 7.77 -14.38 5.33
CA THR A 173 6.62 -15.21 4.91
C THR A 173 6.18 -14.92 3.48
N ALA A 174 6.62 -13.81 2.88
CA ALA A 174 6.26 -13.43 1.52
C ALA A 174 6.61 -14.47 0.44
N PRO A 175 7.82 -15.09 0.41
CA PRO A 175 8.15 -16.13 -0.57
C PRO A 175 7.28 -17.39 -0.44
N PHE A 176 6.79 -17.68 0.77
CA PHE A 176 5.94 -18.83 1.06
C PHE A 176 4.46 -18.59 0.75
N HIS A 177 4.10 -17.42 0.20
CA HIS A 177 2.73 -17.06 -0.16
C HIS A 177 1.75 -17.16 1.03
N ILE A 178 2.25 -16.98 2.26
CA ILE A 178 1.41 -17.00 3.46
C ILE A 178 0.60 -15.71 3.49
N PRO A 179 -0.73 -15.79 3.67
CA PRO A 179 -1.57 -14.60 3.75
C PRO A 179 -1.18 -13.70 4.92
N VAL A 180 -1.17 -12.39 4.67
CA VAL A 180 -0.89 -11.32 5.65
C VAL A 180 -1.76 -11.47 6.91
N CYS A 181 -3.01 -11.94 6.77
CA CYS A 181 -3.92 -12.14 7.89
C CYS A 181 -3.44 -13.19 8.90
N VAL A 182 -2.71 -14.22 8.48
CA VAL A 182 -2.20 -15.27 9.38
C VAL A 182 -1.16 -14.68 10.33
N VAL A 183 -0.21 -13.91 9.77
CA VAL A 183 0.83 -13.22 10.55
C VAL A 183 0.19 -12.18 11.49
N ALA A 184 -0.78 -11.41 11.01
CA ALA A 184 -1.51 -10.44 11.82
C ALA A 184 -2.28 -11.10 12.99
N CYS A 185 -2.96 -12.22 12.75
CA CYS A 185 -3.68 -12.97 13.77
C CYS A 185 -2.75 -13.54 14.85
N LEU A 186 -1.59 -14.09 14.46
CA LEU A 186 -0.57 -14.58 15.38
C LEU A 186 -0.01 -13.44 16.24
N ALA A 187 0.30 -12.30 15.62
CA ALA A 187 0.77 -11.10 16.31
C ALA A 187 -0.26 -10.60 17.33
N ALA A 188 -1.54 -10.55 16.94
CA ALA A 188 -2.63 -10.16 17.81
C ALA A 188 -2.78 -11.14 18.99
N ALA A 189 -2.69 -12.45 18.76
CA ALA A 189 -2.74 -13.46 19.80
C ALA A 189 -1.60 -13.32 20.81
N ILE A 190 -0.36 -13.13 20.34
CA ILE A 190 0.81 -12.88 21.20
C ILE A 190 0.59 -11.62 22.04
N LEU A 191 0.13 -10.53 21.43
CA LEU A 191 -0.10 -9.28 22.14
C LEU A 191 -1.23 -9.39 23.18
N LEU A 192 -2.28 -10.16 22.89
CA LEU A 192 -3.36 -10.45 23.82
C LEU A 192 -2.86 -11.28 25.02
N LEU A 193 -1.98 -12.26 24.80
CA LEU A 193 -1.37 -13.05 25.88
C LEU A 193 -0.50 -12.17 26.79
N VAL A 194 0.34 -11.31 26.21
CA VAL A 194 1.19 -10.37 26.97
C VAL A 194 0.34 -9.38 27.77
N ALA A 195 -0.70 -8.81 27.16
CA ALA A 195 -1.60 -7.89 27.85
C ALA A 195 -2.43 -8.58 28.94
N GLY A 196 -2.84 -9.83 28.73
CA GLY A 196 -3.53 -10.66 29.72
C GLY A 196 -2.67 -10.95 30.96
N TYR A 197 -1.35 -11.05 30.79
CA TYR A 197 -0.41 -11.23 31.89
C TYR A 197 -0.26 -9.96 32.75
N GLY A 198 -0.23 -8.78 32.12
CA GLY A 198 -0.09 -7.50 32.83
C GLY A 198 -1.36 -7.02 33.54
N ARG A 199 -2.57 -7.42 33.10
CA ARG A 199 -3.89 -6.97 33.60
C ARG A 199 -4.15 -5.45 33.63
N VAL A 200 -3.22 -4.62 33.17
CA VAL A 200 -3.37 -3.14 33.13
C VAL A 200 -4.27 -2.69 31.97
N ILE A 201 -4.22 -3.38 30.82
CA ILE A 201 -4.99 -3.03 29.63
C ILE A 201 -6.23 -3.93 29.51
N SER A 202 -7.42 -3.32 29.48
CA SER A 202 -8.66 -4.05 29.26
C SER A 202 -8.83 -4.43 27.78
N VAL A 203 -8.65 -5.72 27.47
CA VAL A 203 -8.85 -6.28 26.12
C VAL A 203 -10.22 -5.91 25.55
N ARG A 204 -11.27 -5.96 26.38
CA ARG A 204 -12.64 -5.62 25.97
C ARG A 204 -12.77 -4.16 25.50
N LYS A 205 -12.04 -3.23 26.10
CA LYS A 205 -12.02 -1.81 25.69
C LYS A 205 -11.35 -1.65 24.32
N VAL A 206 -10.20 -2.32 24.12
CA VAL A 206 -9.49 -2.31 22.85
C VAL A 206 -10.35 -2.91 21.73
N LEU A 207 -10.99 -4.04 21.98
CA LEU A 207 -11.83 -4.72 20.99
C LEU A 207 -13.05 -3.89 20.59
N ARG A 208 -13.65 -3.16 21.55
CA ARG A 208 -14.76 -2.25 21.29
C ARG A 208 -14.33 -0.97 20.57
N GLY A 209 -13.11 -0.48 20.85
CA GLY A 209 -12.54 0.70 20.22
C GLY A 209 -11.90 0.44 18.85
N ALA A 210 -11.85 -0.81 18.40
CA ALA A 210 -11.35 -1.14 17.06
C ALA A 210 -12.30 -0.60 15.97
N PRO A 211 -11.77 -0.12 14.83
CA PRO A 211 -12.57 0.46 13.75
C PRO A 211 -13.28 -0.62 12.91
N TRP A 212 -14.33 -1.24 13.47
CA TRP A 212 -15.15 -2.26 12.79
C TRP A 212 -15.79 -1.76 11.48
N GLN A 213 -15.90 -0.45 11.33
CA GLN A 213 -16.37 0.21 10.12
C GLN A 213 -15.51 -0.17 8.90
N ILE A 214 -14.19 -0.37 9.06
CA ILE A 214 -13.29 -0.74 7.95
C ILE A 214 -13.67 -2.10 7.39
N VAL A 215 -14.04 -3.05 8.26
CA VAL A 215 -14.47 -4.40 7.85
C VAL A 215 -15.77 -4.32 7.04
N ILE A 216 -16.76 -3.59 7.55
CA ILE A 216 -18.05 -3.39 6.86
C ILE A 216 -17.84 -2.66 5.53
N PHE A 217 -17.01 -1.62 5.52
CA PHE A 217 -16.67 -0.86 4.31
C PHE A 217 -15.99 -1.74 3.26
N SER A 218 -15.03 -2.58 3.67
CA SER A 218 -14.35 -3.51 2.76
C SER A 218 -15.31 -4.52 2.13
N LEU A 219 -16.28 -5.03 2.90
CA LEU A 219 -17.31 -5.93 2.39
C LEU A 219 -18.25 -5.22 1.41
N GLY A 220 -18.63 -3.98 1.72
CA GLY A 220 -19.45 -3.14 0.84
C GLY A 220 -18.74 -2.85 -0.49
N MET A 221 -17.47 -2.47 -0.45
CA MET A 221 -16.65 -2.25 -1.65
C MET A 221 -16.55 -3.52 -2.50
N TYR A 222 -16.34 -4.68 -1.87
CA TYR A 222 -16.31 -5.96 -2.60
C TYR A 222 -17.66 -6.26 -3.26
N LEU A 223 -18.77 -6.08 -2.54
CA LEU A 223 -20.12 -6.27 -3.09
C LEU A 223 -20.40 -5.34 -4.27
N VAL A 224 -20.04 -4.06 -4.17
CA VAL A 224 -20.23 -3.08 -5.24
C VAL A 224 -19.38 -3.43 -6.46
N VAL A 225 -18.09 -3.72 -6.28
CA VAL A 225 -17.18 -4.06 -7.38
C VAL A 225 -17.65 -5.32 -8.10
N TYR A 226 -18.01 -6.38 -7.36
CA TYR A 226 -18.50 -7.63 -7.95
C TYR A 226 -19.90 -7.48 -8.55
N GLY A 227 -20.79 -6.71 -7.91
CA GLY A 227 -22.12 -6.43 -8.42
C GLY A 227 -22.08 -5.68 -9.75
N LEU A 228 -21.26 -4.63 -9.85
CA LEU A 228 -21.07 -3.87 -11.09
C LEU A 228 -20.41 -4.72 -12.18
N ARG A 229 -19.44 -5.55 -11.82
CA ARG A 229 -18.82 -6.50 -12.75
C ARG A 229 -19.85 -7.50 -13.28
N ASN A 230 -20.68 -8.08 -12.43
CA ASN A 230 -21.71 -9.03 -12.82
C ASN A 230 -22.85 -8.38 -13.62
N ALA A 231 -23.12 -7.09 -13.41
CA ALA A 231 -24.05 -6.31 -14.21
C ALA A 231 -23.51 -5.90 -15.61
N GLY A 232 -22.26 -6.27 -15.94
CA GLY A 232 -21.66 -6.02 -17.26
C GLY A 232 -21.13 -4.60 -17.45
N LEU A 233 -20.95 -3.81 -16.38
CA LEU A 233 -20.41 -2.44 -16.49
C LEU A 233 -18.97 -2.44 -17.04
N THR A 234 -18.16 -3.42 -16.65
CA THR A 234 -16.80 -3.59 -17.20
C THR A 234 -16.82 -3.83 -18.70
N ASP A 235 -17.75 -4.65 -19.18
CA ASP A 235 -17.88 -4.98 -20.60
C ASP A 235 -18.39 -3.78 -21.41
N TYR A 236 -19.23 -2.94 -20.80
CA TYR A 236 -19.69 -1.69 -21.40
C TYR A 236 -18.55 -0.67 -21.53
N LEU A 237 -17.70 -0.54 -20.50
CA LEU A 237 -16.54 0.36 -20.51
C LEU A 237 -15.45 -0.10 -21.50
N ASP A 238 -15.26 -1.41 -21.65
CA ASP A 238 -14.34 -1.98 -22.64
C ASP A 238 -14.82 -1.75 -24.09
N ARG A 239 -16.13 -1.84 -24.33
CA ARG A 239 -16.74 -1.60 -25.65
C ARG A 239 -16.76 -0.14 -26.06
N THR A 240 -16.93 0.79 -25.11
CA THR A 240 -16.97 2.24 -25.38
C THR A 240 -15.59 2.88 -25.56
N GLY A 241 -14.50 2.10 -25.42
CA GLY A 241 -13.15 2.54 -25.73
C GLY A 241 -12.50 3.46 -24.69
N LEU A 242 -13.20 3.81 -23.61
CA LEU A 242 -12.63 4.58 -22.49
C LEU A 242 -11.48 3.83 -21.80
N ALA A 243 -11.44 2.51 -21.90
CA ALA A 243 -10.34 1.66 -21.41
C ALA A 243 -9.10 1.57 -22.35
N ARG A 244 -9.15 2.13 -23.58
CA ARG A 244 -8.01 2.04 -24.53
C ARG A 244 -6.93 3.10 -24.29
N SER A 245 -7.25 4.22 -23.65
CA SER A 245 -6.31 5.34 -23.44
C SER A 245 -5.08 4.95 -22.59
N SER A 246 -5.18 3.94 -21.73
CA SER A 246 -4.07 3.47 -20.89
C SER A 246 -3.13 2.46 -21.57
N ARG A 247 -3.45 1.93 -22.76
CA ARG A 247 -2.52 1.08 -23.54
C ARG A 247 -1.58 1.87 -24.45
N ASP A 248 -1.97 3.05 -24.89
CA ASP A 248 -1.18 3.82 -25.86
C ASP A 248 0.08 4.47 -25.27
N VAL A 249 0.16 4.62 -23.94
CA VAL A 249 1.40 5.07 -23.26
C VAL A 249 2.51 4.02 -23.35
N HIS A 250 2.17 2.72 -23.41
CA HIS A 250 3.17 1.65 -23.62
C HIS A 250 3.42 1.35 -25.12
N GLY A 251 2.55 1.79 -26.02
CA GLY A 251 2.73 1.66 -27.47
C GLY A 251 3.72 2.69 -28.05
N HIS A 252 3.80 3.89 -27.47
CA HIS A 252 4.65 4.95 -28.01
C HIS A 252 6.15 4.81 -27.73
N HIS A 253 6.55 4.00 -26.75
CA HIS A 253 7.97 3.68 -26.54
C HIS A 253 8.49 2.53 -27.42
N ARG A 254 7.63 1.65 -27.95
CA ARG A 254 8.09 0.58 -28.86
C ARG A 254 8.41 1.09 -30.27
N HIS A 255 7.81 2.19 -30.71
CA HIS A 255 8.07 2.75 -32.04
C HIS A 255 9.30 3.67 -32.15
N ARG A 256 9.94 4.06 -31.03
CA ARG A 256 11.22 4.81 -31.03
C ARG A 256 12.45 3.96 -30.74
N LEU A 257 12.30 2.69 -30.40
CA LEU A 257 13.41 1.75 -30.18
C LEU A 257 13.61 0.77 -31.35
N SER A 258 12.71 0.73 -32.34
CA SER A 258 12.82 -0.16 -33.51
C SER A 258 13.71 0.37 -34.64
N SER A 259 14.37 1.52 -34.47
CA SER A 259 15.34 2.08 -35.43
C SER A 259 16.79 2.07 -34.93
N GLY A 260 17.07 1.39 -33.81
CA GLY A 260 18.42 1.34 -33.21
C GLY A 260 18.89 -0.04 -32.71
N CYS A 261 18.12 -1.11 -32.87
CA CYS A 261 18.50 -2.45 -32.43
C CYS A 261 18.35 -3.46 -33.59
N SER A 262 19.19 -3.27 -34.62
CA SER A 262 19.37 -4.21 -35.72
C SER A 262 20.73 -4.88 -35.63
N VAL A 263 21.15 -5.30 -34.44
CA VAL A 263 22.26 -6.23 -34.24
C VAL A 263 21.97 -7.00 -32.96
N VAL A 264 22.18 -8.32 -32.98
CA VAL A 264 22.04 -9.26 -31.84
C VAL A 264 20.62 -9.80 -31.59
N HIS A 265 20.14 -10.67 -32.49
CA HIS A 265 19.40 -11.88 -32.11
C HIS A 265 19.37 -12.83 -33.31
N HIS A 266 20.48 -13.54 -33.53
CA HIS A 266 20.54 -14.67 -34.44
C HIS A 266 21.44 -15.78 -33.88
N GLU A 267 21.25 -16.12 -32.61
CA GLU A 267 21.66 -17.40 -32.03
C GLU A 267 20.56 -17.83 -31.05
N GLN A 268 20.29 -19.15 -30.96
CA GLN A 268 19.35 -19.84 -30.06
C GLN A 268 17.98 -20.32 -30.59
N TYR A 269 17.76 -20.38 -31.91
CA TYR A 269 16.72 -21.27 -32.47
C TYR A 269 17.25 -22.08 -33.66
N ALA A 270 18.35 -22.80 -33.44
CA ALA A 270 18.87 -23.79 -34.38
C ALA A 270 19.36 -25.04 -33.62
N GLU A 271 18.51 -25.61 -32.78
CA GLU A 271 18.83 -26.85 -32.07
C GLU A 271 17.56 -27.67 -31.83
N CYS A 272 16.89 -28.06 -32.92
CA CYS A 272 15.89 -29.15 -32.92
C CYS A 272 15.66 -29.79 -34.30
N ALA A 273 16.56 -29.60 -35.27
CA ALA A 273 16.47 -30.24 -36.58
C ALA A 273 17.86 -30.65 -37.07
N GLY A 274 18.32 -31.84 -36.67
CA GLY A 274 19.53 -32.42 -37.22
C GLY A 274 20.15 -33.51 -36.35
N ARG A 275 19.66 -34.75 -36.48
CA ARG A 275 20.44 -36.00 -36.47
C ARG A 275 19.49 -37.19 -36.55
N GLY A 276 19.57 -37.93 -37.66
CA GLY A 276 18.84 -39.18 -37.85
C GLY A 276 18.66 -39.58 -39.31
N ALA A 277 19.71 -39.49 -40.13
CA ALA A 277 19.77 -40.16 -41.42
C ALA A 277 20.38 -41.57 -41.18
N GLY A 278 19.70 -42.60 -41.70
CA GLY A 278 20.12 -43.99 -41.61
C GLY A 278 19.17 -44.99 -42.28
N ASP A 279 18.86 -44.74 -43.56
CA ASP A 279 18.70 -45.69 -44.70
C ASP A 279 17.80 -46.97 -44.61
N PRO A 280 17.50 -47.70 -45.70
CA PRO A 280 16.31 -47.47 -46.52
C PRO A 280 15.42 -48.71 -46.69
N ALA A 281 14.11 -48.52 -46.90
CA ALA A 281 13.26 -49.51 -47.57
C ALA A 281 11.94 -48.91 -48.11
N GLY A 282 11.77 -48.96 -49.43
CA GLY A 282 10.53 -49.46 -50.02
C GLY A 282 9.33 -48.52 -50.23
N SER A 283 9.12 -48.20 -51.51
CA SER A 283 7.83 -48.09 -52.22
C SER A 283 7.09 -46.74 -52.33
N ARG A 284 7.10 -46.21 -53.58
CA ARG A 284 5.96 -45.80 -54.46
C ARG A 284 4.75 -45.14 -53.76
N HIS A 285 4.21 -43.97 -54.13
CA HIS A 285 3.87 -43.46 -55.46
C HIS A 285 3.46 -41.97 -55.40
N HIS A 286 3.52 -41.33 -56.58
CA HIS A 286 2.79 -40.14 -57.06
C HIS A 286 3.19 -38.72 -56.64
N ALA A 287 3.80 -38.05 -57.61
CA ALA A 287 3.89 -36.61 -57.77
C ALA A 287 2.53 -36.01 -58.16
N ALA A 288 2.21 -34.84 -57.59
CA ALA A 288 1.43 -33.80 -58.26
C ALA A 288 1.73 -32.43 -57.61
N ASP A 289 2.23 -31.57 -58.47
CA ASP A 289 2.55 -30.16 -58.37
C ASP A 289 1.31 -29.29 -58.00
N THR A 290 1.39 -28.42 -57.00
CA THR A 290 0.55 -27.20 -56.88
C THR A 290 1.14 -26.20 -55.87
N ARG A 291 1.17 -24.92 -56.29
CA ARG A 291 1.80 -23.76 -55.63
C ARG A 291 1.04 -23.26 -54.37
N PRO A 292 1.69 -22.55 -53.44
CA PRO A 292 1.09 -22.13 -52.17
C PRO A 292 0.59 -20.68 -52.23
N ASP A 293 -0.72 -20.45 -52.34
CA ASP A 293 -1.29 -19.09 -52.19
C ASP A 293 -2.74 -19.05 -51.64
N ASP A 294 -3.18 -20.07 -50.87
CA ASP A 294 -4.62 -20.19 -50.52
C ASP A 294 -4.97 -20.49 -49.04
N LEU A 295 -4.09 -20.18 -48.09
CA LEU A 295 -4.32 -20.50 -46.66
C LEU A 295 -4.68 -19.31 -45.75
N CYS A 296 -4.96 -18.11 -46.30
CA CYS A 296 -5.22 -16.91 -45.47
C CYS A 296 -6.63 -16.28 -45.64
N GLN A 297 -7.66 -17.05 -46.03
CA GLN A 297 -9.03 -16.51 -46.18
C GLN A 297 -10.19 -17.32 -45.56
N ARG A 298 -9.95 -18.42 -44.84
CA ARG A 298 -11.03 -19.19 -44.22
C ARG A 298 -11.00 -19.14 -42.70
N HIS A 299 -11.48 -18.06 -42.09
CA HIS A 299 -12.14 -18.06 -40.76
C HIS A 299 -12.75 -16.69 -40.39
N ARG A 300 -13.34 -15.99 -41.35
CA ARG A 300 -14.37 -14.97 -41.06
C ARG A 300 -15.73 -15.50 -41.52
N LEU A 301 -16.75 -15.27 -40.69
CA LEU A 301 -18.19 -15.46 -40.90
C LEU A 301 -18.78 -16.80 -40.41
N ARG A 302 -19.43 -16.76 -39.23
CA ARG A 302 -20.85 -17.16 -39.09
C ARG A 302 -21.56 -16.31 -38.00
N PRO A 303 -22.89 -16.09 -38.12
CA PRO A 303 -23.60 -14.98 -37.47
C PRO A 303 -24.56 -15.41 -36.33
N ARG A 304 -24.99 -14.40 -35.56
CA ARG A 304 -26.25 -14.21 -34.78
C ARG A 304 -26.96 -15.44 -34.21
N ALA A 305 -27.08 -15.45 -32.87
CA ALA A 305 -28.23 -16.02 -32.17
C ALA A 305 -28.94 -14.91 -31.39
N GLU A 306 -30.20 -14.67 -31.76
CA GLU A 306 -31.16 -13.81 -31.07
C GLU A 306 -31.64 -14.52 -29.79
N ILE A 307 -31.73 -13.80 -28.68
CA ILE A 307 -32.60 -14.19 -27.56
C ILE A 307 -33.41 -12.97 -27.17
N HIS A 308 -34.69 -13.02 -27.54
CA HIS A 308 -35.76 -12.20 -26.99
C HIS A 308 -36.00 -12.59 -25.53
N ALA A 309 -36.07 -11.61 -24.64
CA ALA A 309 -36.78 -11.73 -23.37
C ALA A 309 -37.55 -10.44 -23.11
N HIS A 310 -38.87 -10.61 -23.13
CA HIS A 310 -39.88 -9.65 -22.72
C HIS A 310 -39.97 -9.60 -21.19
N TRP A 311 -40.06 -8.38 -20.64
CA TRP A 311 -40.44 -7.99 -19.27
C TRP A 311 -39.53 -8.42 -18.11
#